data_AF-A0A229W182-F1
#
_entry.id   AF-A0A229W182-F1
#
_cell.length_a   1.000
_cell.length_b   1.000
_cell.length_c   1.000
_cell.angle_alpha   90.00
_cell.angle_beta   90.00
_cell.angle_gamma   90.00
#
_symmetry.space_group_name_H-M   'P 1'
#
loop_
_entity.id
_entity.type
_entity.pdbx_description
1 polymer ?
#
loop_
_entity_poly.entity_id
_entity_poly.type
_entity_poly.pdbx_seq_one_letter_code
_entity_poly.pdbx_strand_id
1 'polypeptide(L)' 'MTKRAVSEKSGMPYSSLNSKLKGYRSFDLDDILAISEAIGEPPSSFLPPQFHASALAGGEVE' A
#
# COMPACT_ATOMS: atom_id res chain seq x y z
N MET A 1 12.78 4.11 6.50
CA MET A 1 13.00 4.05 5.04
C MET A 1 12.81 5.45 4.44
N THR A 2 13.55 5.87 3.42
CA THR A 2 13.40 7.20 2.81
C THR A 2 12.52 7.14 1.55
N LYS A 3 11.85 8.24 1.17
CA LYS A 3 11.06 8.32 -0.07
C LYS A 3 11.88 7.95 -1.31
N ARG A 4 13.16 8.29 -1.32
CA ARG A 4 14.09 7.99 -2.41
C ARG A 4 14.36 6.49 -2.53
N ALA A 5 14.58 5.81 -1.40
CA ALA A 5 14.74 4.37 -1.39
C ALA A 5 13.48 3.62 -1.85
N VAL A 6 12.29 4.11 -1.48
CA VAL A 6 11.02 3.52 -1.95
C VAL A 6 10.89 3.68 -3.46
N SER A 7 11.17 4.88 -3.99
CA SER A 7 11.15 5.16 -5.43
C SER A 7 12.11 4.27 -6.23
N GLU A 8 13.34 4.11 -5.75
CA GLU A 8 14.35 3.27 -6.42
C GLU A 8 13.96 1.79 -6.40
N LYS A 9 13.40 1.30 -5.30
CA LYS A 9 13.02 -0.12 -5.15
C LYS A 9 11.70 -0.49 -5.83
N SER A 10 10.70 0.41 -5.84
CA SER A 10 9.40 0.13 -6.45
C SER A 10 9.36 0.41 -7.96
N GLY A 11 10.43 0.98 -8.52
CA GLY A 11 10.46 1.45 -9.90
C GLY A 11 9.62 2.70 -10.18
N MET A 12 8.94 3.24 -9.16
CA MET A 12 8.12 4.45 -9.29
C MET A 12 9.01 5.70 -9.32
N PRO A 13 8.86 6.61 -10.31
CA PRO A 13 9.58 7.88 -10.31
C PRO A 13 9.32 8.69 -9.03
N TYR A 14 10.36 9.31 -8.48
CA TYR A 14 10.27 10.05 -7.22
C TYR A 14 9.22 11.17 -7.27
N SER A 15 9.09 11.86 -8.40
CA SER A 15 8.08 12.89 -8.63
C SER A 15 6.66 12.32 -8.59
N SER A 16 6.42 11.15 -9.19
CA SER A 16 5.15 10.44 -9.15
C SER A 16 4.80 10.01 -7.72
N LEU A 17 5.74 9.37 -7.02
CA LEU A 17 5.56 8.96 -5.62
C LEU A 17 5.22 10.17 -4.74
N ASN A 18 5.98 11.27 -4.86
CA ASN A 18 5.75 12.47 -4.07
C ASN A 18 4.43 13.17 -4.41
N SER A 19 3.95 13.08 -5.65
CA SER A 19 2.66 13.64 -6.05
C SER A 19 1.48 12.82 -5.50
N LYS A 20 1.59 11.48 -5.52
CA LYS A 20 0.60 10.58 -4.93
C LYS A 20 0.53 10.73 -3.41
N LEU A 21 1.68 10.80 -2.73
CA LEU A 21 1.74 11.06 -1.28
C LEU A 21 1.15 12.41 -0.86
N LYS A 22 1.20 13.43 -1.72
CA LYS A 22 0.57 14.73 -1.49
C LYS A 22 -0.93 14.75 -1.80
N GLY A 23 -1.49 13.66 -2.31
CA GLY A 23 -2.90 13.57 -2.70
C GLY A 23 -3.24 14.24 -4.04
N TYR A 24 -2.24 14.66 -4.83
CA TYR A 24 -2.50 15.19 -6.18
C TYR A 24 -2.89 14.11 -7.18
N ARG A 25 -2.60 12.84 -6.87
CA ARG A 25 -2.95 11.65 -7.65
C ARG A 25 -3.30 10.50 -6.71
N SER A 26 -4.16 9.60 -7.15
CA SER A 26 -4.47 8.36 -6.43
C SER A 26 -3.38 7.31 -6.61
N PHE A 27 -3.34 6.37 -5.65
CA PHE A 27 -2.64 5.10 -5.80
C PHE A 27 -3.61 4.09 -6.43
N ASP A 28 -3.12 3.33 -7.41
CA ASP A 28 -3.77 2.15 -7.93
C ASP A 28 -3.23 0.88 -7.24
N LEU A 29 -3.78 -0.28 -7.58
CA LEU A 29 -3.39 -1.55 -6.96
C LEU A 29 -1.95 -1.92 -7.33
N ASP A 30 -1.53 -1.66 -8.56
CA ASP A 30 -0.17 -1.98 -9.04
C ASP A 30 0.87 -1.17 -8.27
N ASP A 31 0.59 0.10 -7.98
CA ASP A 31 1.44 0.92 -7.12
C ASP A 31 1.58 0.33 -5.73
N ILE A 32 0.46 -0.10 -5.13
CA ILE A 32 0.44 -0.64 -3.76
C ILE A 32 1.26 -1.93 -3.71
N LEU A 33 1.13 -2.80 -4.71
CA LEU A 33 1.92 -4.03 -4.81
C LEU A 33 3.42 -3.73 -4.97
N ALA A 34 3.78 -2.80 -5.85
CA ALA A 34 5.18 -2.43 -6.05
C ALA A 34 5.81 -1.78 -4.81
N ILE A 35 5.06 -0.93 -4.10
CA ILE A 35 5.52 -0.30 -2.86
C ILE A 35 5.61 -1.33 -1.73
N SER A 36 4.62 -2.22 -1.61
CA SER A 36 4.60 -3.33 -0.67
C SER A 36 5.87 -4.18 -0.76
N GLU A 37 6.22 -4.61 -1.98
CA GLU A 37 7.44 -5.39 -2.23
C GLU A 37 8.70 -4.58 -1.91
N ALA A 38 8.72 -3.30 -2.30
CA ALA A 38 9.86 -2.41 -2.05
C ALA A 38 10.15 -2.20 -0.55
N ILE A 39 9.12 -2.12 0.29
CA ILE A 39 9.26 -1.87 1.73
C ILE A 39 9.24 -3.13 2.59
N GLY A 40 8.80 -4.26 2.04
CA GLY A 40 8.69 -5.54 2.76
C GLY A 40 7.50 -5.61 3.71
N GLU A 41 6.45 -4.83 3.46
CA GLU A 41 5.19 -4.88 4.21
C GLU A 41 4.08 -5.44 3.33
N PRO A 42 3.12 -6.21 3.87
CA PRO A 42 2.03 -6.75 3.07
C PRO A 42 1.12 -5.64 2.51
N PRO A 43 0.52 -5.81 1.32
CA PRO A 43 -0.35 -4.80 0.70
C PRO A 43 -1.52 -4.38 1.58
N SER A 44 -1.99 -5.29 2.45
CA SER A 44 -3.07 -5.02 3.39
C SER A 44 -2.72 -3.91 4.37
N SER A 45 -1.45 -3.71 4.74
CA SER A 45 -1.01 -2.67 5.69
C SER A 45 -1.26 -1.24 5.19
N PHE A 46 -1.43 -1.04 3.88
CA PHE A 46 -1.72 0.27 3.29
C PHE A 46 -3.21 0.61 3.28
N LEU A 47 -4.06 -0.34 3.67
CA LEU A 47 -5.49 -0.11 3.71
C LEU A 47 -5.87 0.58 5.03
N PRO A 48 -6.96 1.37 5.04
CA PRO A 48 -7.51 1.88 6.28
C PRO A 48 -7.92 0.74 7.24
N PRO A 49 -7.85 0.94 8.57
CA PRO A 49 -8.14 -0.11 9.56
C PRO A 49 -9.52 -0.77 9.41
N GLN A 50 -10.52 -0.06 8.89
CA GLN A 50 -11.85 -0.63 8.62
C GLN A 50 -11.84 -1.75 7.54
N PHE A 51 -10.79 -1.85 6.73
CA PHE A 51 -10.60 -2.90 5.74
C PHE A 51 -9.62 -3.98 6.22
N HIS A 52 -8.99 -3.79 7.39
CA HIS A 52 -8.25 -4.86 8.06
C HIS A 52 -9.28 -5.78 8.69
N ALA A 53 -9.76 -6.76 7.93
CA ALA A 53 -10.67 -7.76 8.47
C ALA A 53 -10.01 -8.40 9.71
N SER A 54 -10.71 -8.36 10.86
CA SER A 54 -10.60 -9.47 11.81
C SER A 54 -11.18 -10.68 11.10
N ALA A 55 -10.37 -11.35 10.28
CA ALA A 55 -10.80 -12.56 9.61
C ALA A 55 -11.11 -13.60 10.69
N LEU A 56 -12.41 -13.88 10.86
CA LEU A 56 -13.09 -14.89 11.69
C LEU A 56 -13.46 -14.50 13.15
N ALA A 57 -14.76 -14.24 13.38
CA ALA A 57 -15.60 -15.02 14.33
C ALA A 57 -17.06 -14.50 14.33
N GLY A 58 -17.85 -14.95 13.36
CA GLY A 58 -19.31 -14.83 13.32
C GLY A 58 -19.83 -16.04 12.57
N GLY A 59 -20.06 -17.12 13.31
CA GLY A 59 -20.14 -18.49 12.81
C GLY A 59 -21.20 -18.74 11.73
N GLU A 60 -20.88 -19.74 10.91
CA GLU A 60 -21.87 -20.64 10.35
C GLU A 60 -22.78 -21.11 11.50
N VAL A 61 -24.07 -20.83 11.41
CA VAL A 61 -25.10 -21.64 12.10
C VAL A 61 -26.14 -22.01 11.06
N GLU A 62 -26.31 -23.32 10.96
CA GLU A 62 -27.36 -24.10 10.32
C GLU A 62 -28.77 -23.48 10.38
#